data_AF-A0AAW8NR02-F1
#
_entry.id   AF-A0AAW8NR02-F1
#
_cell.length_a   1.000
_cell.length_b   1.000
_cell.length_c   1.000
_cell.angle_alpha   90.00
_cell.angle_beta   90.00
_cell.angle_gamma   90.00
#
_symmetry.space_group_name_H-M   'P 1'
#
loop_
_entity.id
_entity.type
_entity.pdbx_description
1 polymer ?
#
loop_
_entity_poly.entity_id
_entity_poly.type
_entity_poly.pdbx_seq_one_letter_code
_entity_poly.pdbx_strand_id
1 'polypeptide(L)'
;MERSIKHHKMDSQMQHVTINNGYWYYFNDQELRITAHGSGYSGKETVYLNDEVVSDKRNLGMRSSHKFRHQDNNYEVRFEVTSLLKGGVECSLYRNGQHIATETKAFLDKNNKAGYKQIILCFIAGLVFGGLCAFLTHYFFG
;
A
#
# COMPACT_ATOMS: atom_id res chain seq x y z
N MET A 1 -25.81 4.93 23.31
CA MET A 1 -24.52 4.74 24.01
C MET A 1 -23.42 4.84 22.96
N GLU A 2 -22.87 6.03 22.80
CA GLU A 2 -21.82 6.34 21.83
C GLU A 2 -20.49 5.83 22.41
N ARG A 3 -20.03 4.66 21.97
CA ARG A 3 -18.73 4.13 22.41
C ARG A 3 -17.67 5.01 21.75
N SER A 4 -17.12 5.95 22.53
CA SER A 4 -15.98 6.79 22.17
C SER A 4 -14.85 5.91 21.62
N ILE A 5 -14.65 6.04 20.31
CA ILE A 5 -13.66 5.32 19.53
C ILE A 5 -12.29 5.84 19.95
N LYS A 6 -11.59 5.09 20.82
CA LYS A 6 -10.17 5.34 21.07
C LYS A 6 -9.40 4.89 19.84
N HIS A 7 -9.26 5.78 18.86
CA HIS A 7 -8.22 5.65 17.85
C HIS A 7 -6.88 5.51 18.57
N HIS A 8 -6.22 4.37 18.37
CA HIS A 8 -4.90 4.19 18.93
C HIS A 8 -3.97 5.19 18.22
N LYS A 9 -3.05 5.82 18.96
CA LYS A 9 -2.18 6.89 18.42
C LYS A 9 -1.35 6.41 17.21
N MET A 10 -1.13 5.09 17.09
CA MET A 10 -0.52 4.41 15.94
C MET A 10 -1.41 4.42 14.68
N ASP A 11 -2.74 4.38 14.81
CA ASP A 11 -3.70 4.37 13.70
C ASP A 11 -3.66 5.69 12.90
N SER A 12 -3.39 6.81 13.60
CA SER A 12 -3.27 8.13 12.96
C SER A 12 -1.96 8.32 12.20
N GLN A 13 -0.86 7.70 12.63
CA GLN A 13 0.44 7.78 11.93
C GLN A 13 0.50 6.90 10.67
N MET A 14 -0.33 5.85 10.58
CA MET A 14 -0.36 4.93 9.43
C MET A 14 -1.32 5.35 8.31
N GLN A 15 -1.92 6.54 8.41
CA GLN A 15 -2.75 7.08 7.33
C GLN A 15 -1.92 7.40 6.06
N HIS A 16 -0.66 7.81 6.22
CA HIS A 16 0.21 8.14 5.10
C HIS A 16 1.05 6.94 4.66
N VAL A 17 0.91 6.54 3.39
CA VAL A 17 1.72 5.48 2.80
C VAL A 17 3.17 5.97 2.65
N THR A 18 4.12 5.21 3.18
CA THR A 18 5.56 5.44 2.97
C THR A 18 6.22 4.15 2.54
N ILE A 19 7.44 4.22 1.98
CA ILE A 19 8.18 3.02 1.56
C ILE A 19 8.42 2.07 2.74
N ASN A 20 8.67 2.62 3.93
CA ASN A 20 8.96 1.83 5.12
C ASN A 20 7.69 1.30 5.79
N ASN A 21 6.60 2.09 5.84
CA ASN A 21 5.35 1.65 6.46
C ASN A 21 4.48 0.81 5.52
N GLY A 22 4.60 0.95 4.21
CA GLY A 22 3.69 0.30 3.26
C GLY A 22 2.26 0.84 3.34
N TYR A 23 1.30 -0.02 2.97
CA TYR A 23 -0.13 0.25 2.93
C TYR A 23 -0.81 -0.42 4.12
N TRP A 24 -1.49 0.37 4.95
CA TRP A 24 -2.27 -0.12 6.09
C TRP A 24 -3.75 0.17 5.84
N TYR A 25 -4.61 -0.81 6.04
CA TYR A 25 -6.06 -0.70 5.88
C TYR A 25 -6.73 -1.23 7.14
N TYR A 26 -7.78 -0.54 7.57
CA TYR A 26 -8.47 -0.86 8.82
C TYR A 26 -9.96 -0.99 8.54
N PHE A 27 -10.48 -2.20 8.70
CA PHE A 27 -11.89 -2.49 8.54
C PHE A 27 -12.46 -2.89 9.89
N ASN A 28 -13.63 -2.35 10.23
CA ASN A 28 -14.37 -2.75 11.41
C ASN A 28 -15.68 -3.40 10.96
N ASP A 29 -15.86 -4.68 11.30
CA ASP A 29 -17.11 -5.42 11.08
C ASP A 29 -17.65 -5.83 12.45
N GLN A 30 -18.69 -5.14 12.92
CA GLN A 30 -19.29 -5.33 14.26
C GLN A 30 -18.27 -5.10 15.39
N GLU A 31 -17.82 -6.15 16.08
CA GLU A 31 -16.80 -6.11 17.14
C GLU A 31 -15.42 -6.62 16.67
N LEU A 32 -15.29 -6.99 15.39
CA LEU A 32 -14.04 -7.46 14.81
C LEU A 32 -13.28 -6.32 14.13
N ARG A 33 -12.02 -6.14 14.55
CA ARG A 33 -11.06 -5.28 13.86
C ARG A 33 -10.21 -6.12 12.92
N ILE A 34 -10.37 -5.88 11.63
CA ILE A 34 -9.56 -6.49 10.58
C ILE A 34 -8.55 -5.45 10.11
N THR A 35 -7.27 -5.77 10.25
CA THR A 35 -6.20 -4.91 9.75
C THR A 35 -5.46 -5.63 8.63
N ALA A 36 -5.21 -4.91 7.55
CA ALA A 36 -4.53 -5.43 6.39
C ALA A 36 -3.29 -4.57 6.13
N HIS A 37 -2.13 -5.21 6.07
CA HIS A 37 -0.85 -4.57 5.80
C HIS A 37 -0.26 -5.11 4.51
N GLY A 38 0.12 -4.23 3.59
CA GLY A 38 0.85 -4.56 2.37
C GLY A 38 2.16 -3.78 2.30
N SER A 39 3.29 -4.47 2.23
CA SER A 39 4.60 -3.86 2.01
C SER A 39 4.79 -3.51 0.54
N GLY A 40 4.86 -2.21 0.22
CA GLY A 40 5.13 -1.73 -1.14
C GLY A 40 6.53 -2.07 -1.68
N TYR A 41 7.48 -2.44 -0.80
CA TYR A 41 8.84 -2.81 -1.19
C TYR A 41 8.99 -4.32 -1.45
N SER A 42 8.48 -5.15 -0.53
CA SER A 42 8.71 -6.59 -0.58
C SER A 42 7.52 -7.41 -1.08
N GLY A 43 6.36 -6.78 -1.31
CA GLY A 43 5.10 -7.45 -1.64
C GLY A 43 4.58 -8.34 -0.50
N LYS A 44 5.12 -8.19 0.72
CA LYS A 44 4.64 -8.94 1.88
C LYS A 44 3.29 -8.39 2.31
N GLU A 45 2.29 -9.25 2.40
CA GLU A 45 0.92 -8.94 2.77
C GLU A 45 0.56 -9.73 4.04
N THR A 46 0.09 -9.03 5.08
CA THR A 46 -0.27 -9.61 6.37
C THR A 46 -1.66 -9.14 6.77
N VAL A 47 -2.53 -10.08 7.16
CA VAL A 47 -3.88 -9.80 7.64
C VAL A 47 -3.95 -10.17 9.11
N TYR A 48 -4.46 -9.22 9.89
CA TYR A 48 -4.62 -9.32 11.33
C TYR A 48 -6.11 -9.29 11.67
N LEU A 49 -6.49 -10.09 12.66
CA LEU A 49 -7.81 -10.11 13.26
C LEU A 49 -7.65 -9.81 14.75
N ASN A 50 -8.18 -8.69 15.23
CA ASN A 50 -7.99 -8.24 16.61
C ASN A 50 -6.50 -8.27 17.04
N ASP A 51 -5.61 -7.82 16.15
CA ASP A 51 -4.15 -7.78 16.28
C ASP A 51 -3.41 -9.13 16.19
N GLU A 52 -4.12 -10.24 16.01
CA GLU A 52 -3.51 -11.55 15.76
C GLU A 52 -3.37 -11.82 14.25
N VAL A 53 -2.21 -12.34 13.83
CA VAL A 53 -1.97 -12.68 12.42
C VAL A 53 -2.80 -13.91 12.03
N VAL A 54 -3.74 -13.72 11.11
CA VAL A 54 -4.56 -14.82 10.55
C VAL A 54 -4.09 -15.27 9.18
N SER A 55 -3.34 -14.43 8.47
CA SER A 55 -2.77 -14.77 7.18
C SER A 55 -1.55 -13.92 6.87
N ASP A 56 -0.50 -14.56 6.36
CA ASP A 56 0.73 -13.92 5.90
C ASP A 56 1.11 -14.56 4.56
N LYS A 57 1.37 -13.73 3.55
CA LYS A 57 1.91 -14.21 2.28
C LYS A 57 2.75 -13.13 1.62
N ARG A 58 3.59 -13.54 0.68
CA ARG A 58 4.27 -12.60 -0.22
C ARG A 58 3.67 -12.72 -1.60
N ASN A 59 3.22 -11.59 -2.15
CA ASN A 59 2.69 -11.49 -3.48
C ASN A 59 3.32 -10.32 -4.24
N LEU A 60 3.91 -10.61 -5.38
CA LEU A 60 4.48 -9.61 -6.30
C LEU A 60 3.56 -9.33 -7.50
N GLY A 61 2.42 -10.02 -7.59
CA GLY A 61 1.42 -9.80 -8.61
C GLY A 61 0.55 -8.56 -8.33
N MET A 62 -0.24 -8.15 -9.31
CA MET A 62 -1.16 -7.01 -9.19
C MET A 62 -2.40 -7.30 -8.35
N ARG A 63 -2.69 -8.58 -8.07
CA ARG A 63 -3.87 -9.01 -7.32
C ARG A 63 -3.51 -10.10 -6.33
N SER A 64 -4.19 -10.09 -5.20
CA SER A 64 -4.01 -11.06 -4.14
C SER A 64 -5.30 -11.25 -3.35
N SER A 65 -5.49 -12.43 -2.75
CA SER A 65 -6.57 -12.65 -1.79
C SER A 65 -6.12 -13.48 -0.59
N HIS A 66 -6.60 -13.10 0.59
CA HIS A 66 -6.41 -13.80 1.86
C HIS A 66 -7.77 -14.26 2.35
N LYS A 67 -7.96 -15.57 2.42
CA LYS A 67 -9.20 -16.17 2.91
C LYS A 67 -8.96 -16.74 4.29
N PHE A 68 -9.85 -16.44 5.23
CA PHE A 68 -9.81 -16.99 6.57
C PHE A 68 -11.24 -17.15 7.10
N ARG A 69 -11.41 -18.06 8.07
CA ARG A 69 -12.70 -18.29 8.70
C ARG A 69 -12.64 -17.81 10.13
N HIS A 70 -13.67 -17.09 10.55
CA HIS A 70 -13.84 -16.69 11.94
C HIS A 70 -15.30 -16.95 12.34
N GLN A 71 -15.50 -17.76 13.38
CA GLN A 71 -16.81 -18.29 13.75
C GLN A 71 -17.49 -18.98 12.55
N ASP A 72 -18.74 -18.61 12.25
CA ASP A 72 -19.52 -19.14 11.13
C ASP A 72 -19.38 -18.33 9.83
N ASN A 73 -18.49 -17.32 9.82
CA ASN A 73 -18.30 -16.44 8.67
C ASN A 73 -16.98 -16.72 7.95
N ASN A 74 -17.04 -16.73 6.63
CA ASN A 74 -15.89 -16.79 5.74
C ASN A 74 -15.51 -15.37 5.32
N TYR A 75 -14.32 -14.92 5.68
CA TYR A 75 -13.79 -13.62 5.32
C TYR A 75 -12.77 -13.74 4.19
N GLU A 76 -12.78 -12.74 3.31
CA GLU A 76 -11.79 -12.60 2.25
C GLU A 76 -11.33 -11.14 2.16
N VAL A 77 -10.02 -10.94 2.34
CA VAL A 77 -9.35 -9.65 2.11
C VAL A 77 -8.65 -9.72 0.77
N ARG A 78 -9.00 -8.83 -0.15
CA ARG A 78 -8.41 -8.75 -1.49
C ARG A 78 -7.57 -7.49 -1.62
N PHE A 79 -6.39 -7.63 -2.18
CA PHE A 79 -5.54 -6.52 -2.58
C PHE A 79 -5.51 -6.45 -4.11
N GLU A 80 -5.69 -5.25 -4.65
CA GLU A 80 -5.61 -4.98 -6.09
C GLU A 80 -4.83 -3.69 -6.36
N VAL A 81 -3.80 -3.78 -7.21
CA VAL A 81 -3.03 -2.63 -7.66
C VAL A 81 -3.84 -1.89 -8.73
N THR A 82 -4.36 -0.72 -8.38
CA THR A 82 -5.17 0.12 -9.27
C THR A 82 -4.32 1.01 -10.19
N SER A 83 -3.09 1.35 -9.78
CA SER A 83 -2.17 2.14 -10.60
C SER A 83 -0.71 1.89 -10.25
N LEU A 84 0.05 1.30 -11.16
CA LEU A 84 1.50 1.09 -10.98
C LEU A 84 2.26 2.42 -10.90
N LEU A 85 1.90 3.39 -11.74
CA LEU A 85 2.55 4.70 -11.79
C LEU A 85 2.41 5.50 -10.50
N LYS A 86 1.22 5.42 -9.86
CA LYS A 86 0.96 6.13 -8.61
C LYS A 86 1.24 5.28 -7.36
N GLY A 87 1.55 3.99 -7.52
CA GLY A 87 1.50 3.03 -6.43
C GLY A 87 0.12 3.02 -5.76
N GLY A 88 -0.95 2.99 -6.56
CA GLY A 88 -2.32 2.86 -6.08
C GLY A 88 -2.63 1.41 -5.75
N VAL A 89 -3.03 1.15 -4.52
CA VAL A 89 -3.45 -0.17 -4.03
C VAL A 89 -4.80 -0.04 -3.35
N GLU A 90 -5.74 -0.86 -3.80
CA GLU A 90 -7.06 -1.02 -3.24
C GLU A 90 -7.10 -2.28 -2.37
N CYS A 91 -7.73 -2.17 -1.20
CA CYS A 91 -7.99 -3.28 -0.32
C CYS A 91 -9.50 -3.41 -0.11
N SER A 92 -10.04 -4.59 -0.39
CA SER A 92 -11.47 -4.87 -0.32
C SER A 92 -11.75 -6.01 0.64
N LEU A 93 -12.71 -5.83 1.53
CA LEU A 93 -13.16 -6.84 2.50
C LEU A 93 -14.48 -7.45 2.05
N TYR A 94 -14.53 -8.78 2.07
CA TYR A 94 -15.72 -9.57 1.80
C TYR A 94 -16.03 -10.49 2.99
N ARG A 95 -17.32 -10.69 3.27
CA ARG A 95 -17.85 -11.65 4.24
C ARG A 95 -18.88 -12.54 3.56
N ASN A 96 -18.69 -13.85 3.60
CA ASN A 96 -19.55 -14.84 2.93
C ASN A 96 -19.79 -14.54 1.44
N GLY A 97 -18.78 -13.99 0.77
CA GLY A 97 -18.86 -13.55 -0.63
C GLY A 97 -19.52 -12.19 -0.86
N GLN A 98 -20.12 -11.59 0.17
CA GLN A 98 -20.69 -10.24 0.09
C GLN A 98 -19.61 -9.18 0.36
N HIS A 99 -19.58 -8.14 -0.47
CA HIS A 99 -18.71 -6.99 -0.29
C HIS A 99 -19.13 -6.17 0.94
N ILE A 100 -18.18 -5.87 1.82
CA ILE A 100 -18.41 -5.10 3.05
C ILE A 100 -17.87 -3.68 2.91
N ALA A 101 -16.61 -3.56 2.50
CA ALA A 101 -15.92 -2.29 2.41
C ALA A 101 -14.76 -2.36 1.42
N THR A 102 -14.39 -1.21 0.88
CA THR A 102 -13.20 -1.02 0.05
C THR A 102 -12.51 0.26 0.48
N GLU A 103 -11.19 0.19 0.65
CA GLU A 103 -10.34 1.35 0.86
C GLU A 103 -9.24 1.39 -0.19
N THR A 104 -9.04 2.55 -0.81
CA THR A 104 -7.99 2.77 -1.81
C THR A 104 -6.96 3.74 -1.28
N LYS A 105 -5.68 3.37 -1.36
CA LYS A 105 -4.55 4.21 -0.94
C LYS A 105 -3.53 4.29 -2.06
N ALA A 106 -2.93 5.46 -2.25
CA ALA A 106 -1.91 5.69 -3.26
C ALA A 106 -0.65 6.27 -2.63
N PHE A 107 0.52 5.79 -3.05
CA PHE A 107 1.81 6.33 -2.62
C PHE A 107 2.04 7.75 -3.16
N LEU A 108 1.79 7.94 -4.46
CA LEU A 108 1.77 9.23 -5.14
C LEU A 108 0.33 9.73 -5.21
N ASP A 109 -0.12 10.31 -4.10
CA ASP A 109 -1.31 11.15 -4.13
C ASP A 109 -0.97 12.51 -4.76
N LYS A 110 -1.93 13.12 -5.46
CA LYS A 110 -1.77 14.40 -6.19
C LYS A 110 -1.35 15.57 -5.28
N ASN A 111 -1.51 15.40 -3.97
CA ASN A 111 -1.10 16.36 -2.94
C ASN A 111 0.33 16.14 -2.40
N ASN A 112 0.98 15.04 -2.77
CA ASN A 112 2.32 14.67 -2.30
C ASN A 112 3.41 15.35 -3.16
N LYS A 113 3.54 16.68 -3.01
CA LYS A 113 4.52 17.52 -3.73
C LYS A 113 5.97 17.04 -3.55
N ALA A 114 6.28 16.37 -2.43
CA ALA A 114 7.62 15.86 -2.13
C ALA A 114 8.03 14.71 -3.07
N GLY A 115 7.14 13.75 -3.32
CA GLY A 115 7.42 12.62 -4.22
C GLY A 115 7.64 13.06 -5.67
N TYR A 116 6.83 14.01 -6.15
CA TYR A 116 6.96 14.56 -7.49
C TYR A 116 8.27 15.36 -7.67
N LYS A 117 8.66 16.15 -6.65
CA LYS A 117 9.93 16.88 -6.66
C LYS A 117 11.13 15.94 -6.74
N GLN A 118 11.11 14.81 -6.03
CA GLN A 118 12.18 13.81 -6.06
C GLN A 118 12.31 13.17 -7.45
N ILE A 119 11.19 12.80 -8.08
CA ILE A 119 11.18 12.23 -9.44
C ILE A 119 11.76 13.23 -10.45
N ILE A 120 11.34 14.49 -10.40
CA ILE A 120 11.88 15.54 -11.28
C ILE A 120 13.38 15.73 -11.05
N LEU A 121 13.82 15.77 -9.78
CA LEU A 121 15.23 15.95 -9.44
C LEU A 121 16.08 14.80 -10.01
N CYS A 122 15.64 13.55 -9.85
CA CYS A 122 16.32 12.39 -10.40
C CYS A 122 16.37 12.43 -11.94
N PHE A 123 15.28 12.86 -12.58
CA PHE A 123 15.22 12.99 -14.04
C PHE A 123 16.23 14.04 -14.55
N ILE A 124 16.28 15.22 -13.93
CA ILE A 124 17.24 16.27 -14.29
C ILE A 124 18.67 15.80 -14.04
N ALA A 125 18.94 15.18 -12.89
CA ALA A 125 20.27 14.65 -12.57
C ALA A 125 20.72 13.59 -13.60
N GLY A 126 19.82 12.68 -13.98
CA GLY A 126 20.08 11.69 -15.02
C GLY A 126 20.37 12.32 -16.39
N LEU A 127 19.64 13.38 -16.76
CA LEU A 127 19.83 14.08 -18.03
C LEU A 127 21.20 14.80 -18.07
N VAL A 128 21.59 15.46 -16.99
CA VAL A 128 22.91 16.09 -16.86
C VAL A 128 24.03 15.05 -16.94
N PHE A 129 23.90 13.95 -16.19
CA PHE A 129 24.91 12.90 -16.18
C PHE A 129 25.04 12.21 -17.55
N GLY A 130 23.92 11.88 -18.18
CA GLY A 130 23.90 11.32 -19.53
C GLY A 130 24.49 12.26 -20.57
N GLY A 131 24.18 13.55 -20.49
CA GLY A 131 24.74 14.58 -21.38
C GLY A 131 26.26 14.75 -21.22
N LEU A 132 26.76 14.74 -19.98
CA LEU A 132 28.20 14.77 -19.70
C LEU A 132 28.90 13.53 -20.24
N CYS A 133 28.33 12.34 -20.04
CA CYS A 133 28.87 11.11 -20.61
C CYS A 133 28.95 11.18 -22.14
N ALA A 134 27.87 11.61 -22.81
CA ALA A 134 27.84 11.74 -24.27
C ALA A 134 28.89 12.74 -24.79
N PHE A 135 29.00 13.91 -24.13
CA PHE A 135 29.99 14.92 -24.47
C PHE A 135 31.43 14.40 -24.33
N LEU A 136 31.73 13.72 -23.21
CA LEU A 136 33.04 13.12 -22.99
C LEU A 136 33.35 12.03 -24.02
N THR A 137 32.39 11.17 -24.36
CA THR A 137 32.60 10.16 -25.41
C THR A 137 32.89 10.79 -26.76
N HIS A 138 32.20 11.87 -27.13
CA HIS A 138 32.48 12.58 -28.37
C HIS A 138 33.86 13.25 -28.34
N TYR A 139 34.27 13.84 -27.22
CA TYR A 139 35.57 14.52 -27.10
C TYR A 139 36.77 13.57 -27.21
N PHE A 140 36.66 12.34 -26.71
CA PHE A 140 37.76 11.37 -26.72
C PHE A 140 37.80 10.45 -27.95
N PHE A 141 36.65 10.16 -28.57
CA PHE A 141 36.54 9.19 -29.66
C PHE A 141 36.01 9.77 -30.99
N GLY A 142 35.66 11.06 -31.03
CA GLY A 142 35.20 11.76 -32.22
C GLY A 142 36.09 12.91 -32.63
#